data_AF-A0AAW5PDS3-F1
#
_entry.id   AF-A0AAW5PDS3-F1
#
_cell.length_a   1.000
_cell.length_b   1.000
_cell.length_c   1.000
_cell.angle_alpha   90.00
_cell.angle_beta   90.00
_cell.angle_gamma   90.00
#
_symmetry.space_group_name_H-M   'P 1'
#
loop_
_entity.id
_entity.type
_entity.pdbx_description
1 polymer ?
#
loop_
_entity_poly.entity_id
_entity_poly.type
_entity_poly.pdbx_seq_one_letter_code
_entity_poly.pdbx_strand_id
1 'polypeptide(L)'
;MIKETYECRECGSSNIVKNGHSASGSQQYHCKDCGAHKVLDPEPRGYSEEEKEKILRAYRERGSKRAISRIFGISRNTLTRWLKKRDENPIQ
;
A
#
# COMPACT_ATOMS: atom_id res chain seq x y z
N MET A 1 -4.88 -30.82 -6.76
CA MET A 1 -5.19 -29.43 -7.17
C MET A 1 -5.36 -28.61 -5.91
N ILE A 2 -4.40 -27.74 -5.59
CA ILE A 2 -4.52 -26.82 -4.44
C ILE A 2 -5.44 -25.69 -4.91
N LYS A 3 -6.69 -25.66 -4.43
CA LYS A 3 -7.56 -24.49 -4.59
C LYS A 3 -7.07 -23.47 -3.56
N GLU A 4 -6.54 -22.35 -4.01
CA GLU A 4 -6.40 -21.18 -3.15
C GLU A 4 -7.79 -20.78 -2.66
N THR A 5 -8.03 -20.96 -1.37
CA THR A 5 -9.26 -20.52 -0.73
C THR A 5 -9.07 -19.08 -0.29
N TYR A 6 -9.80 -18.17 -0.93
CA TYR A 6 -9.79 -16.77 -0.57
C TYR A 6 -10.92 -16.48 0.43
N GLU A 7 -10.61 -15.70 1.47
CA GLU A 7 -11.56 -15.30 2.51
C GLU A 7 -11.84 -13.79 2.47
N CYS A 8 -13.09 -13.44 2.75
CA CYS A 8 -13.55 -12.06 2.67
C CYS A 8 -13.00 -11.31 3.88
N ARG A 9 -12.21 -10.26 3.63
CA ARG A 9 -11.64 -9.43 4.71
C ARG A 9 -12.66 -8.67 5.55
N GLU A 10 -13.91 -8.56 5.07
CA GLU A 10 -14.99 -7.87 5.77
C GLU A 10 -15.80 -8.81 6.69
N CYS A 11 -16.03 -10.06 6.27
CA CYS A 11 -16.94 -10.98 6.99
C CYS A 11 -16.39 -12.39 7.21
N GLY A 12 -15.17 -12.69 6.75
CA GLY A 12 -14.55 -14.02 6.88
C GLY A 12 -15.11 -15.10 5.96
N SER A 13 -16.14 -14.80 5.16
CA SER A 13 -16.74 -15.79 4.26
C SER A 13 -15.78 -16.24 3.15
N SER A 14 -15.81 -17.53 2.82
CA SER A 14 -15.14 -18.13 1.66
C SER A 14 -15.97 -18.09 0.37
N ASN A 15 -17.20 -17.57 0.44
CA ASN A 15 -18.12 -17.45 -0.70
C ASN A 15 -17.76 -16.22 -1.55
N ILE A 16 -16.62 -16.30 -2.23
CA ILE A 16 -16.04 -15.22 -3.00
C ILE A 16 -15.83 -15.66 -4.45
N VAL A 17 -16.18 -14.79 -5.39
CA VAL A 17 -16.01 -15.01 -6.83
C VAL A 17 -15.13 -13.92 -7.45
N LYS A 18 -14.38 -14.26 -8.50
CA LYS A 18 -13.63 -13.29 -9.30
C LYS A 18 -14.59 -12.30 -9.96
N ASN A 19 -14.27 -11.01 -9.89
CA ASN A 19 -15.10 -9.90 -10.36
C ASN A 19 -14.30 -8.94 -11.27
N GLY A 20 -13.71 -9.46 -12.35
CA GLY A 20 -12.89 -8.66 -13.27
C GLY A 20 -11.62 -8.09 -12.62
N HIS A 21 -11.07 -7.04 -13.22
CA HIS A 21 -9.83 -6.40 -12.75
C HIS A 21 -10.08 -4.93 -12.43
N SER A 22 -9.31 -4.40 -11.48
CA SER A 22 -9.27 -2.97 -11.19
C SER A 22 -8.65 -2.17 -12.34
N ALA A 23 -8.78 -0.84 -12.32
CA ALA A 23 -8.13 0.03 -13.29
C ALA A 23 -6.58 -0.11 -13.29
N SER A 24 -5.99 -0.61 -12.21
CA SER A 24 -4.56 -0.94 -12.13
C SER A 24 -4.23 -2.38 -12.52
N GLY A 25 -5.18 -3.14 -13.05
CA GLY A 25 -4.98 -4.53 -13.49
C GLY A 25 -5.09 -5.59 -12.39
N SER A 26 -5.15 -5.21 -11.11
CA SER A 26 -5.25 -6.17 -10.00
C SER A 26 -6.60 -6.89 -9.98
N GLN A 27 -6.61 -8.20 -9.74
CA GLN A 27 -7.82 -9.04 -9.70
C GLN A 27 -8.78 -8.58 -8.59
N GLN A 28 -10.01 -8.23 -8.96
CA GLN A 28 -11.08 -7.94 -8.02
C GLN A 28 -11.89 -9.19 -7.70
N TYR A 29 -12.50 -9.18 -6.52
CA TYR A 29 -13.30 -10.25 -5.99
C TYR A 29 -14.59 -9.68 -5.39
N HIS A 30 -15.68 -10.45 -5.50
CA HIS A 30 -16.99 -10.13 -4.94
C HIS A 30 -17.39 -11.21 -3.94
N CYS A 31 -17.64 -10.81 -2.69
CA CYS A 31 -18.20 -11.69 -1.67
C CYS A 31 -19.72 -11.77 -1.83
N LYS A 32 -20.24 -12.99 -2.00
CA LYS A 32 -21.68 -13.22 -2.18
C LYS A 32 -22.50 -13.17 -0.89
N ASP A 33 -21.84 -13.23 0.27
CA ASP A 33 -22.52 -13.21 1.57
C ASP A 33 -22.71 -11.79 2.11
N CYS A 34 -21.69 -10.93 1.98
CA CYS A 34 -21.78 -9.53 2.45
C CYS A 34 -21.86 -8.49 1.32
N GLY A 35 -21.72 -8.88 0.06
CA GLY A 35 -21.75 -7.97 -1.09
C GLY A 35 -20.49 -7.11 -1.27
N ALA A 36 -19.42 -7.37 -0.52
CA ALA A 36 -18.19 -6.58 -0.63
C ALA A 36 -17.46 -6.85 -1.95
N HIS A 37 -16.98 -5.78 -2.61
CA HIS A 37 -16.14 -5.85 -3.81
C HIS A 37 -14.75 -5.30 -3.52
N LYS A 38 -13.72 -6.17 -3.47
CA LYS A 38 -12.35 -5.77 -3.11
C LYS A 38 -11.30 -6.53 -3.92
N VAL A 39 -10.13 -5.91 -4.06
CA VAL A 39 -8.90 -6.62 -4.45
C VAL A 39 -8.38 -7.31 -3.19
N LEU A 40 -8.13 -8.62 -3.26
CA LEU A 40 -7.65 -9.35 -2.10
C LEU A 40 -6.21 -9.02 -1.79
N ASP A 41 -5.31 -9.03 -2.77
CA ASP A 41 -3.93 -8.60 -2.56
C ASP A 41 -3.62 -7.38 -3.44
N PRO A 42 -3.90 -6.16 -2.98
CA PRO A 42 -3.59 -4.96 -3.73
C PRO A 42 -2.08 -4.74 -3.70
N GLU A 43 -1.45 -4.77 -4.88
CA GLU A 43 -0.07 -4.30 -5.00
C GLU A 43 0.00 -2.84 -4.50
N PRO A 44 0.92 -2.52 -3.58
CA PRO A 44 1.07 -1.17 -3.08
C PRO A 44 1.45 -0.26 -4.25
N ARG A 45 0.58 0.71 -4.57
CA ARG A 45 0.87 1.68 -5.62
C ARG A 45 2.00 2.61 -5.17
N GLY A 46 3.12 2.60 -5.89
CA GLY A 46 4.27 3.46 -5.66
C GLY A 46 5.36 2.80 -4.83
N TYR A 47 5.92 3.53 -3.86
CA TYR A 47 7.00 3.05 -3.01
C TYR A 47 6.49 2.00 -2.02
N SER A 48 7.23 0.90 -1.86
CA SER A 48 6.95 -0.07 -0.80
C SER A 48 7.12 0.57 0.58
N GLU A 49 6.49 0.00 1.61
CA GLU A 49 6.66 0.52 2.98
C GLU A 49 8.12 0.43 3.44
N GLU A 50 8.83 -0.64 3.06
CA GLU A 50 10.26 -0.80 3.32
C GLU A 50 11.10 0.30 2.67
N GLU A 51 10.81 0.64 1.41
CA GLU A 51 11.54 1.68 0.68
C GLU A 51 11.26 3.07 1.28
N LYS A 52 10.00 3.35 1.63
CA LYS A 52 9.63 4.58 2.35
C LYS A 52 10.39 4.69 3.67
N GLU A 53 10.44 3.62 4.45
CA GLU A 53 11.12 3.62 5.74
C GLU A 53 12.62 3.86 5.61
N LYS A 54 13.27 3.19 4.64
CA LYS A 54 14.69 3.41 4.32
C LYS A 54 14.97 4.88 3.98
N ILE A 55 14.15 5.50 3.14
CA ILE A 55 14.29 6.90 2.73
C ILE A 55 14.09 7.84 3.93
N LEU A 56 13.08 7.58 4.76
CA LEU A 56 12.78 8.39 5.94
C LEU A 56 13.89 8.29 6.99
N ARG A 57 14.47 7.10 7.18
CA ARG A 57 15.64 6.92 8.04
C ARG A 57 16.84 7.73 7.54
N ALA A 58 17.14 7.65 6.25
CA ALA A 58 18.22 8.44 5.65
C ALA A 58 17.99 9.97 5.82
N TYR A 59 16.74 10.44 5.79
CA TYR A 59 16.42 11.83 6.09
C TYR A 59 16.68 12.19 7.57
N ARG A 60 16.31 11.31 8.51
CA ARG A 60 16.52 11.52 9.96
C ARG A 60 18.00 11.57 10.36
N GLU A 61 18.87 10.88 9.64
CA GLU A 61 20.33 10.90 9.81
C GLU A 61 20.97 12.22 9.32
N ARG A 62 20.25 13.35 9.46
CA ARG A 62 20.60 14.71 9.01
C ARG A 62 20.66 14.92 7.50
N GLY A 63 20.01 14.06 6.71
CA GLY A 63 19.86 14.25 5.27
C GLY A 63 18.99 15.48 4.94
N SER A 64 19.49 16.41 4.11
CA SER A 64 18.61 17.48 3.59
C SER A 64 17.61 16.93 2.58
N LYS A 65 16.43 17.56 2.44
CA LYS A 65 15.44 17.17 1.40
C LYS A 65 16.06 17.14 -0.01
N ARG A 66 17.03 18.01 -0.29
CA ARG A 66 17.78 18.05 -1.56
C ARG A 66 18.74 16.88 -1.71
N ALA A 67 19.37 16.43 -0.62
CA ALA A 67 20.25 15.25 -0.64
C ALA A 67 19.42 13.98 -0.88
N ILE A 68 18.30 13.82 -0.15
CA ILE A 68 17.41 12.66 -0.31
C ILE A 68 16.84 12.57 -1.73
N SER A 69 16.43 13.70 -2.30
CA SER A 69 15.95 13.73 -3.69
C SER A 69 17.00 13.27 -4.71
N ARG A 70 18.28 13.61 -4.49
CA ARG A 70 19.38 13.17 -5.36
C ARG A 70 19.76 11.70 -5.18
N ILE A 71 19.77 11.21 -3.94
CA ILE A 71 20.19 9.84 -3.62
C ILE A 71 19.12 8.82 -4.03
N PHE A 72 17.85 9.12 -3.76
CA PHE A 72 16.74 8.17 -3.95
C PHE A 72 15.85 8.49 -5.15
N GLY A 73 16.15 9.54 -5.91
CA GLY A 73 15.37 9.94 -7.09
C GLY A 73 13.94 10.40 -6.78
N ILE A 74 13.59 10.62 -5.51
CA ILE A 74 12.24 11.02 -5.12
C ILE A 74 12.04 12.53 -5.21
N SER A 75 10.81 12.96 -5.46
CA SER A 75 10.47 14.39 -5.41
C SER A 75 10.52 14.92 -3.96
N ARG A 76 10.98 16.15 -3.77
CA ARG A 76 10.99 16.83 -2.46
C ARG A 76 9.58 16.99 -1.86
N ASN A 77 8.56 17.07 -2.72
CA ASN A 77 7.15 17.15 -2.32
C ASN A 77 6.65 15.81 -1.77
N THR A 78 7.06 14.69 -2.39
CA THR A 78 6.78 13.33 -1.90
C THR A 78 7.30 13.17 -0.47
N LEU A 79 8.58 13.52 -0.24
CA LEU A 79 9.18 13.46 1.09
C LEU A 79 8.44 14.34 2.10
N THR A 80 8.06 15.56 1.72
CA THR A 80 7.33 16.48 2.61
C THR A 80 5.94 15.95 2.97
N ARG A 81 5.23 15.30 2.04
CA ARG A 81 3.95 14.63 2.33
C ARG A 81 4.11 13.49 3.32
N TRP A 82 5.17 12.67 3.18
CA TRP A 82 5.43 11.57 4.11
C TRP A 82 5.73 12.05 5.53
N LEU A 83 6.50 13.13 5.67
CA LEU A 83 6.80 13.72 6.98
C LEU A 83 5.51 14.23 7.65
N LYS A 84 4.70 15.01 6.94
CA LYS A 84 3.41 15.51 7.46
C LYS A 84 2.48 14.38 7.93
N LYS A 85 2.35 13.33 7.12
CA LYS A 85 1.51 12.17 7.45
C LYS A 85 1.98 11.45 8.72
N ARG A 86 3.30 11.41 8.99
CA ARG A 86 3.85 10.84 10.23
C ARG A 86 3.69 11.77 11.43
N ASP A 87 3.77 13.08 11.24
CA ASP A 87 3.54 14.07 12.30
C ASP A 87 2.06 14.04 12.77
N GLU A 88 1.12 13.79 11.85
CA GLU A 88 -0.31 13.65 12.13
C GLU A 88 -0.67 12.30 12.78
N ASN A 89 0.20 11.29 12.67
CA ASN A 89 -0.05 9.95 13.21
C ASN A 89 1.26 9.40 13.80
N PRO A 90 1.70 9.93 14.95
CA PRO A 90 2.89 9.43 15.62
C PRO A 90 2.64 7.98 16.01
N ILE A 91 3.47 7.08 15.50
CA ILE A 91 3.52 5.69 15.94
C ILE A 91 3.85 5.74 17.45
N GLN A 92 2.90 5.33 18.28
CA GLN A 92 3.07 5.15 19.72
C GLN A 92 4.06 4.01 20.00
#